data_AF-A0A936G8S7-F1
#
_entry.id   AF-A0A936G8S7-F1
#
_cell.length_a   1.000
_cell.length_b   1.000
_cell.length_c   1.000
_cell.angle_alpha   90.00
_cell.angle_beta   90.00
_cell.angle_gamma   90.00
#
_symmetry.space_group_name_H-M   'P 1'
#
loop_
_entity.id
_entity.type
_entity.pdbx_description
1 polymer ?
#
loop_
_entity_poly.entity_id
_entity_poly.type
_entity_poly.pdbx_seq_one_letter_code
_entity_poly.pdbx_strand_id
1 'polypeptide(L)'
;MLQSDPTHRDPSIWENSEDFCPERFSHGRKTPPMSYIPFGGGPRACIGAAFGQAEERIGIVVRLLQTFASKPLNADKIHPHRGATLSRTPGGWM
;
A
#
# COMPACT_ATOMS: atom_id res chain seq x y z
N MET A 1 -24.70 -7.68 -8.86
CA MET A 1 -23.85 -6.53 -9.24
C MET A 1 -22.60 -6.63 -8.38
N LEU A 2 -21.60 -7.38 -8.86
CA LEU A 2 -20.43 -7.82 -8.10
C LEU A 2 -19.56 -6.63 -7.70
N GLN A 3 -19.47 -6.38 -6.40
CA GLN A 3 -18.51 -5.47 -5.80
C GLN A 3 -17.12 -6.10 -5.98
N SER A 4 -16.39 -5.72 -7.02
CA SER A 4 -15.00 -6.13 -7.18
C SER A 4 -14.17 -5.34 -6.17
N ASP A 5 -13.87 -5.94 -5.02
CA ASP A 5 -12.80 -5.42 -4.18
C ASP A 5 -11.52 -5.32 -5.03
N PRO A 6 -10.76 -4.21 -4.93
CA PRO A 6 -9.46 -4.11 -5.57
C PRO A 6 -8.63 -5.32 -5.16
N THR A 7 -7.86 -5.90 -6.08
CA THR A 7 -7.16 -7.19 -5.89
C THR A 7 -6.35 -7.28 -4.60
N HIS A 8 -5.98 -6.15 -3.97
CA HIS A 8 -5.22 -6.05 -2.73
C HIS A 8 -6.03 -6.37 -1.45
N ARG A 9 -7.36 -6.32 -1.48
CA ARG A 9 -8.25 -6.61 -0.34
C ARG A 9 -9.12 -7.85 -0.52
N ASP A 10 -9.01 -8.50 -1.67
CA ASP A 10 -9.78 -9.69 -1.98
C ASP A 10 -9.37 -10.87 -1.05
N PRO A 11 -10.29 -11.37 -0.19
CA PRO A 11 -10.00 -12.46 0.72
C PRO A 11 -9.79 -13.82 0.02
N SER A 12 -10.20 -13.95 -1.24
CA SER A 12 -9.92 -15.14 -2.06
C SER A 12 -8.45 -15.21 -2.52
N ILE A 13 -7.77 -14.06 -2.54
CA ILE A 13 -6.36 -13.93 -2.92
C ILE A 13 -5.48 -13.82 -1.68
N TRP A 14 -5.95 -13.13 -0.64
CA TRP A 14 -5.18 -12.80 0.54
C TRP A 14 -5.85 -13.31 1.81
N GLU A 15 -5.22 -14.28 2.48
CA GLU A 15 -5.54 -14.60 3.86
C GLU A 15 -5.37 -13.36 4.75
N ASN A 16 -6.36 -13.10 5.61
CA ASN A 16 -6.44 -11.92 6.48
C ASN A 16 -6.25 -10.60 5.69
N SER A 17 -7.00 -10.43 4.59
CA SER A 17 -6.84 -9.32 3.63
C SER A 17 -7.01 -7.91 4.22
N GLU A 18 -7.69 -7.77 5.35
CA GLU A 18 -7.88 -6.50 6.05
C GLU A 18 -6.79 -6.23 7.11
N ASP A 19 -5.92 -7.20 7.40
CA ASP A 19 -4.85 -7.07 8.39
C ASP A 19 -3.54 -6.58 7.77
N PHE A 20 -2.82 -5.73 8.51
CA PHE A 20 -1.47 -5.31 8.12
C PHE A 20 -0.46 -6.43 8.43
N CYS A 21 -0.13 -7.23 7.42
CA CYS A 21 0.77 -8.39 7.53
C CYS A 21 1.97 -8.28 6.56
N PRO A 22 3.04 -7.55 6.92
CA PRO A 22 4.25 -7.39 6.10
C PRO A 22 4.95 -8.73 5.77
N GLU A 23 4.89 -9.70 6.69
CA GLU A 23 5.53 -11.01 6.58
C GLU A 23 5.01 -11.80 5.37
N ARG A 24 3.87 -11.41 4.81
CA ARG A 24 3.31 -12.01 3.60
C ARG A 24 4.21 -11.83 2.37
N PHE A 25 5.06 -10.81 2.38
CA PHE A 25 6.04 -10.52 1.32
C PHE A 25 7.47 -10.98 1.68
N SER A 26 7.62 -11.79 2.74
CA SER A 26 8.92 -12.33 3.15
C SER A 26 9.51 -13.28 2.12
N HIS A 27 10.84 -13.41 2.16
CA HIS A 27 11.60 -14.28 1.26
C HIS A 27 11.07 -15.73 1.32
N GLY A 28 10.89 -16.34 0.15
CA GLY A 28 10.40 -17.72 0.03
C GLY A 28 8.89 -17.87 -0.12
N ARG A 29 8.10 -16.80 0.10
CA ARG A 29 6.66 -16.81 -0.21
C ARG A 29 6.42 -16.29 -1.63
N LYS A 30 5.59 -17.00 -2.40
CA LYS A 30 5.17 -16.58 -3.73
C LYS A 30 3.87 -15.79 -3.65
N THR A 31 3.90 -14.55 -4.10
CA THR A 31 2.70 -13.74 -4.29
C THR A 31 1.97 -14.23 -5.55
N PRO A 32 0.64 -14.45 -5.53
CA PRO A 32 -0.10 -14.83 -6.73
C PRO A 32 0.12 -13.82 -7.88
N PRO A 33 0.25 -14.27 -9.13
CA PRO A 33 0.44 -13.35 -10.26
C PRO A 33 -0.68 -12.30 -10.32
N MET A 34 -0.33 -11.05 -10.64
CA MET A 34 -1.28 -9.93 -10.78
C MET A 34 -2.11 -9.59 -9.53
N SER A 35 -1.80 -10.17 -8.37
CA SER A 35 -2.48 -9.84 -7.10
C SER A 35 -1.96 -8.54 -6.47
N TYR A 36 -0.69 -8.20 -6.67
CA TYR A 36 -0.05 -7.01 -6.11
C TYR A 36 0.52 -6.13 -7.22
N ILE A 37 -0.21 -5.06 -7.54
CA ILE A 37 0.07 -4.14 -8.67
C ILE A 37 -0.08 -2.66 -8.27
N PRO A 38 0.59 -2.18 -7.21
CA PRO A 38 0.44 -0.79 -6.74
C PRO A 38 0.93 0.26 -7.74
N PHE A 39 1.81 -0.13 -8.67
CA PHE A 39 2.36 0.73 -9.73
C PHE A 39 1.87 0.33 -11.12
N GLY A 40 0.80 -0.47 -11.21
CA GLY A 40 0.34 -1.08 -12.47
C GLY A 40 1.24 -2.23 -12.94
N GLY A 41 1.06 -2.66 -14.19
CA GLY A 41 1.80 -3.77 -14.79
C GLY A 41 1.92 -3.65 -16.32
N GLY A 42 2.84 -4.41 -16.90
CA GLY A 42 3.09 -4.43 -18.35
C GLY A 42 3.80 -3.16 -18.88
N PRO A 43 3.78 -2.93 -20.20
CA PRO A 43 4.51 -1.83 -20.86
C PRO A 43 4.08 -0.41 -20.44
N ARG A 44 2.93 -0.28 -19.79
CA ARG A 44 2.35 0.98 -19.31
C ARG A 44 2.39 1.10 -17.78
N ALA A 45 3.21 0.30 -17.11
CA ALA A 45 3.44 0.45 -15.68
C ALA A 45 3.98 1.85 -15.34
N CYS A 46 3.81 2.28 -14.09
CA CYS A 46 4.25 3.59 -13.64
C CYS A 46 5.74 3.82 -13.95
N ILE A 47 6.04 4.86 -14.72
CA ILE A 47 7.41 5.23 -15.08
C ILE A 47 8.26 5.57 -13.84
N GLY A 48 7.61 6.04 -12.77
CA GLY A 48 8.24 6.37 -11.49
C GLY A 48 8.32 5.22 -10.50
N ALA A 49 7.96 3.98 -10.85
CA ALA A 49 7.85 2.88 -9.90
C ALA A 49 9.17 2.56 -9.16
N ALA A 50 10.30 2.62 -9.86
CA ALA A 50 11.61 2.38 -9.25
C ALA A 50 11.99 3.51 -8.28
N PHE A 51 11.73 4.76 -8.69
CA PHE A 51 12.01 5.94 -7.89
C PHE A 51 11.15 5.98 -6.63
N GLY A 52 9.83 5.81 -6.75
CA GLY A 52 8.91 5.80 -5.61
C GLY A 52 9.23 4.69 -4.60
N GLN A 53 9.61 3.49 -5.05
CA GLN A 53 10.06 2.42 -4.15
C GLN A 53 11.36 2.78 -3.41
N ALA A 54 12.29 3.48 -4.06
CA ALA A 54 13.53 3.91 -3.42
C ALA A 54 13.25 4.99 -2.35
N GLU A 55 12.44 5.99 -2.69
CA GLU A 55 12.02 7.04 -1.76
C GLU A 55 11.27 6.47 -0.55
N GLU A 56 10.32 5.56 -0.78
CA GLU A 56 9.57 4.90 0.30
C GLU A 56 10.50 4.14 1.24
N ARG A 57 11.37 3.27 0.71
CA ARG A 57 12.23 2.41 1.54
C ARG A 57 13.27 3.23 2.29
N ILE A 58 14.02 4.07 1.58
CA ILE A 58 15.18 4.77 2.14
C ILE A 58 14.74 6.07 2.82
N GLY A 59 14.00 6.89 2.09
CA GLY A 59 13.63 8.24 2.52
C GLY A 59 12.58 8.26 3.62
N ILE A 60 11.60 7.34 3.55
CA ILE A 60 10.50 7.29 4.52
C ILE A 60 10.79 6.22 5.58
N VAL A 61 10.78 4.94 5.24
CA VAL A 61 10.81 3.85 6.23
C VAL A 61 12.11 3.88 7.05
N VAL A 62 13.27 3.76 6.40
CA VAL A 62 14.56 3.70 7.12
C VAL A 62 14.81 4.98 7.92
N ARG A 63 14.66 6.15 7.30
CA ARG A 63 14.97 7.42 7.97
C ARG A 63 14.03 7.71 9.13
N LEU A 64 12.72 7.48 8.98
CA LEU A 64 11.75 7.73 10.05
C LEU A 64 11.98 6.79 11.23
N LEU A 65 12.19 5.50 10.98
CA LEU A 65 12.41 4.51 12.05
C LEU A 65 13.72 4.74 12.81
N GLN A 66 14.76 5.27 12.17
CA GLN A 66 16.02 5.59 12.83
C GLN A 66 15.97 6.89 13.64
N THR A 67 15.17 7.87 13.21
CA THR A 67 15.19 9.23 13.78
C THR A 67 14.08 9.47 14.79
N PHE A 68 12.94 8.78 14.65
CA PHE A 68 11.73 9.07 15.41
C PHE A 68 11.16 7.82 16.07
N ALA A 69 10.76 7.94 17.34
CA ALA A 69 9.87 6.99 17.98
C ALA A 69 8.43 7.33 17.56
N SER A 70 7.89 6.58 16.60
CA SER A 70 6.53 6.81 16.11
C SER A 70 5.49 6.34 17.14
N LYS A 71 4.43 7.14 17.31
CA LYS A 71 3.21 6.76 18.02
C LYS A 71 2.02 7.08 17.12
N PRO A 72 1.00 6.20 17.06
CA PRO A 72 -0.22 6.53 16.33
C PRO A 72 -0.86 7.78 16.95
N LEU A 73 -1.17 8.77 16.12
CA LEU A 73 -1.78 10.03 16.57
C LEU A 73 -3.22 9.81 17.05
N ASN A 74 -3.93 8.85 16.43
CA ASN A 74 -5.27 8.40 16.78
C ASN A 74 -5.48 6.97 16.22
N ALA A 75 -6.24 6.13 16.92
CA ALA A 75 -6.58 4.76 16.53
C ALA A 75 -7.89 4.64 15.71
N ASP A 76 -8.50 5.75 15.33
CA ASP A 76 -9.72 5.75 14.52
C ASP A 76 -9.54 5.08 13.15
N LYS A 77 -10.61 4.45 12.66
CA LYS A 77 -10.64 3.84 11.32
C LYS A 77 -10.44 4.91 10.25
N ILE A 78 -9.43 4.70 9.39
CA ILE A 78 -9.15 5.58 8.25
C ILE A 78 -10.13 5.27 7.12
N HIS A 79 -10.92 6.25 6.72
CA HIS A 79 -11.79 6.15 5.56
C HIS A 79 -11.06 6.68 4.31
N PRO A 80 -10.87 5.86 3.26
CA PRO A 80 -10.20 6.31 2.04
C PRO A 80 -11.12 7.25 1.26
N HIS A 81 -10.63 8.45 0.99
CA HIS A 81 -11.21 9.39 0.06
C HIS A 81 -10.72 9.08 -1.36
N ARG A 82 -11.66 8.91 -2.29
CA ARG A 82 -11.40 8.64 -3.71
C ARG A 82 -11.44 9.95 -4.51
N GLY A 83 -10.27 10.53 -4.78
CA GLY A 83 -10.10 11.66 -5.71
C GLY A 83 -9.35 11.24 -6.97
N ALA A 84 -8.46 12.11 -7.48
CA ALA A 84 -7.49 11.72 -8.52
C ALA A 84 -6.53 10.62 -8.02
N THR A 85 -6.31 10.56 -6.70
CA THR A 85 -5.61 9.49 -5.98
C THR A 85 -6.44 9.05 -4.77
N LEU A 86 -6.07 7.91 -4.17
CA LEU A 86 -6.58 7.49 -2.86
C LEU A 86 -5.86 8.29 -1.76
N SER A 87 -6.62 9.03 -0.95
CA SER A 87 -6.10 9.84 0.16
C SER A 87 -6.89 9.59 1.45
N ARG A 88 -6.36 10.02 2.60
CA ARG A 88 -7.07 9.95 3.89
C ARG A 88 -8.14 11.04 4.05
N THR A 89 -7.95 12.22 3.44
CA THR A 89 -8.80 13.41 3.63
C THR A 89 -9.38 13.89 2.29
N PRO A 90 -10.67 14.31 2.24
CA PRO A 90 -11.21 15.04 1.09
C PRO A 90 -10.46 16.36 0.92
N GLY A 91 -9.79 16.55 -0.22
CA GLY A 91 -9.16 17.84 -0.56
C GLY A 91 -8.01 18.25 0.37
N GLY A 92 -7.01 17.37 0.52
CA GLY A 92 -5.93 17.52 1.50
C GLY A 92 -5.14 18.83 1.39
N TRP A 93 -4.54 19.20 2.53
CA TRP A 93 -3.27 19.91 2.55
C TRP A 93 -2.35 19.24 3.58
N MET A 94 -1.07 19.60 3.48
CA MET A 94 -0.14 19.61 4.60
C MET A 94 -0.81 20.07 5.90
#